data_AF-A0A967JBX2-F1
#
_entry.id   AF-A0A967JBX2-F1
#
_cell.length_a   1.000
_cell.length_b   1.000
_cell.length_c   1.000
_cell.angle_alpha   90.00
_cell.angle_beta   90.00
_cell.angle_gamma   90.00
#
_symmetry.space_group_name_H-M   'P 1'
#
loop_
_entity.id
_entity.type
_entity.pdbx_description
1 polymer ?
#
loop_
_entity_poly.entity_id
_entity_poly.type
_entity_poly.pdbx_seq_one_letter_code
_entity_poly.pdbx_strand_id
1 'polypeptide(L)' 'MAAVDIGTNSTRLLIGEAADSGLRWIERRAVVTALGRGVDALGWLAEERMDATTEVLQAYR' A
#
# COMPACT_ATOMS: atom_id res chain seq x y z
N MET A 1 -4.18 11.12 -11.63
CA MET A 1 -3.22 9.99 -11.56
C MET A 1 -3.23 9.39 -10.17
N ALA A 2 -2.98 8.09 -10.06
CA ALA A 2 -2.91 7.38 -8.79
C ALA A 2 -1.70 6.45 -8.78
N ALA A 3 -1.09 6.27 -7.62
CA ALA A 3 -0.01 5.32 -7.37
C ALA A 3 -0.33 4.50 -6.12
N VAL A 4 -0.08 3.19 -6.21
CA VAL A 4 -0.18 2.26 -5.09
C VAL A 4 1.21 1.68 -4.85
N ASP A 5 1.63 1.67 -3.59
CA ASP A 5 2.92 1.12 -3.13
C ASP A 5 2.65 0.05 -2.08
N ILE A 6 3.13 -1.18 -2.31
CA ILE A 6 2.99 -2.31 -1.40
C ILE A 6 4.37 -2.63 -0.83
N GLY A 7 4.65 -2.09 0.35
CA GLY A 7 5.91 -2.31 1.06
C GLY A 7 5.82 -3.41 2.11
N THR A 8 6.97 -3.86 2.60
CA THR A 8 7.11 -4.86 3.66
C THR A 8 6.30 -4.53 4.92
N ASN A 9 6.19 -3.25 5.27
CA ASN A 9 5.47 -2.81 6.48
C ASN A 9 4.08 -2.22 6.19
N SER A 10 3.89 -1.63 5.01
CA SER A 10 2.75 -0.75 4.78
C SER A 10 2.34 -0.70 3.32
N THR A 11 1.04 -0.55 3.10
CA THR A 11 0.42 -0.36 1.79
C THR A 11 -0.12 1.07 1.68
N ARG A 12 0.25 1.78 0.62
CA ARG A 12 -0.02 3.21 0.44
C ARG A 12 -0.80 3.48 -0.83
N LEU A 13 -1.70 4.45 -0.79
CA LEU A 13 -2.38 5.03 -1.94
C LEU A 13 -2.06 6.51 -2.01
N LEU A 14 -1.77 6.98 -3.21
CA LEU A 14 -1.48 8.36 -3.50
C LEU A 14 -2.22 8.78 -4.76
N ILE A 15 -3.17 9.72 -4.64
CA ILE A 15 -3.93 10.28 -5.77
C ILE A 15 -3.57 11.75 -5.90
N GLY A 16 -3.27 12.16 -7.12
CA GLY A 16 -3.04 13.55 -7.44
C GLY A 16 -3.41 13.87 -8.88
N GLU A 17 -3.44 15.16 -9.18
CA GLU A 17 -3.61 15.67 -10.53
C GLU A 17 -2.44 16.58 -10.90
N ALA A 18 -2.16 16.68 -12.19
CA ALA A 18 -1.18 17.65 -12.67
C ALA A 18 -1.71 19.06 -12.42
N ALA A 19 -0.85 19.94 -11.93
CA ALA A 19 -1.11 21.36 -11.75
C ALA A 19 -0.07 22.17 -12.52
N ASP A 20 -0.31 23.48 -12.67
CA ASP A 20 0.57 24.40 -13.40
C ASP A 20 2.05 24.30 -12.95
N SER A 21 2.26 24.02 -11.66
CA SER A 21 3.56 23.60 -11.14
C SER A 21 3.45 22.31 -10.33
N GLY A 22 3.77 21.18 -10.96
CA GLY A 22 3.93 19.89 -10.29
C GLY A 22 2.63 19.13 -10.09
N LEU A 23 2.44 18.59 -8.89
CA LEU A 23 1.35 17.68 -8.57
C LEU A 23 0.52 18.22 -7.39
N ARG A 24 -0.80 18.35 -7.59
CA ARG A 24 -1.75 18.67 -6.53
C ARG A 24 -2.27 17.37 -5.93
N TRP A 25 -2.07 17.19 -4.62
CA TRP A 25 -2.59 16.03 -3.90
C TRP A 25 -4.12 16.07 -3.80
N ILE A 26 -4.76 14.96 -4.15
CA ILE A 26 -6.20 14.74 -3.98
C ILE A 26 -6.43 13.84 -2.77
N GLU A 27 -5.64 12.77 -2.65
CA GLU A 27 -5.78 11.82 -1.56
C GLU A 27 -4.46 11.15 -1.23
N ARG A 28 -4.24 10.88 0.06
CA ARG A 28 -3.10 10.09 0.54
C ARG A 28 -3.55 9.18 1.67
N ARG A 29 -3.33 7.87 1.51
CA ARG A 29 -3.55 6.86 2.55
C ARG A 29 -2.29 6.05 2.78
N ALA A 30 -2.08 5.63 4.03
CA ALA A 30 -1.05 4.68 4.40
C ALA A 30 -1.61 3.78 5.49
N VAL A 31 -1.60 2.48 5.24
CA VAL A 31 -2.07 1.46 6.19
C VAL A 31 -0.93 0.49 6.48
N VAL A 32 -0.70 0.19 7.75
CA VAL A 32 0.27 -0.82 8.17
C VAL A 32 -0.33 -2.20 7.91
N THR A 33 0.19 -2.92 6.93
CA THR A 33 -0.23 -4.29 6.60
C THR A 33 0.80 -5.33 7.04
N ALA A 34 2.04 -4.90 7.31
CA ALA A 34 3.14 -5.73 7.74
C ALA A 34 3.34 -7.00 6.87
N LEU A 35 3.20 -6.83 5.54
CA LEU A 35 3.25 -7.93 4.56
C LEU A 35 4.46 -8.84 4.75
N GLY A 36 5.64 -8.27 4.99
CA GLY A 36 6.87 -9.04 5.13
C GLY A 36 7.17 -9.55 6.55
N ARG A 37 6.22 -9.46 7.49
CA ARG A 37 6.41 -9.97 8.85
C ARG A 37 6.63 -11.49 8.81
N GLY A 38 7.78 -11.94 9.33
CA GLY A 38 8.13 -13.36 9.43
C GLY A 38 8.75 -13.97 8.17
N VAL A 39 8.97 -13.20 7.11
CA VAL A 39 9.60 -13.69 5.87
C VAL A 39 11.04 -14.13 6.08
N ASP A 40 11.76 -13.46 6.98
CA ASP A 40 13.13 -13.81 7.36
C ASP A 40 13.23 -15.23 7.94
N ALA A 41 12.22 -15.65 8.72
CA ALA A 41 12.16 -16.96 9.33
C ALA A 41 11.50 -18.02 8.44
N LEU A 42 10.42 -17.65 7.73
CA LEU A 42 9.61 -18.58 6.94
C LEU A 42 10.13 -18.74 5.51
N GLY A 43 10.76 -17.72 4.93
CA GLY A 43 11.15 -17.68 3.52
C GLY A 43 10.00 -17.34 2.56
N TRP A 44 8.78 -17.17 3.07
CA TRP A 44 7.59 -16.78 2.29
C TRP A 44 6.68 -15.83 3.09
N LEU A 45 5.75 -15.19 2.38
CA LEU A 45 4.74 -14.32 2.96
C LEU A 45 3.69 -15.16 3.69
N ALA A 46 3.37 -14.79 4.91
CA ALA A 46 2.31 -15.46 5.67
C ALA A 46 0.93 -15.12 5.08
N GLU A 47 0.04 -16.11 5.02
CA GLU A 47 -1.28 -16.00 4.38
C GLU A 47 -2.11 -14.86 5.01
N GLU A 48 -2.11 -14.76 6.35
CA GLU A 48 -2.84 -13.71 7.04
C GLU A 48 -2.34 -12.30 6.72
N ARG A 49 -1.07 -12.17 6.28
CA ARG A 49 -0.47 -10.89 5.87
C ARG A 49 -0.79 -10.53 4.43
N MET A 50 -0.91 -11.54 3.57
CA MET A 50 -1.40 -11.37 2.20
C MET A 50 -2.89 -10.97 2.22
N ASP A 51 -3.70 -11.61 3.05
CA ASP A 51 -5.14 -11.29 3.20
C ASP A 51 -5.34 -9.86 3.71
N ALA A 52 -4.68 -9.48 4.80
CA ALA A 52 -4.75 -8.12 5.34
C ALA A 52 -4.31 -7.06 4.32
N THR A 53 -3.31 -7.36 3.50
CA THR A 53 -2.87 -6.46 2.42
C THR A 53 -3.93 -6.36 1.32
N THR A 54 -4.53 -7.50 0.94
CA THR A 54 -5.58 -7.56 -0.08
C THR A 54 -6.85 -6.84 0.35
N GLU A 55 -7.25 -6.94 1.62
CA GLU A 55 -8.36 -6.18 2.20
C GLU A 55 -8.13 -4.66 2.07
N VAL A 56 -6.91 -4.19 2.36
CA VAL A 56 -6.56 -2.77 2.18
C VAL A 56 -6.64 -2.35 0.71
N LEU A 57 -6.13 -3.19 -0.21
CA LEU A 57 -6.20 -2.90 -1.65
C LEU A 57 -7.66 -2.84 -2.14
N GLN A 58 -8.54 -3.71 -1.63
CA GLN A 58 -9.96 -3.68 -1.94
C GLN A 58 -10.63 -2.40 -1.43
N ALA A 59 -10.18 -1.84 -0.30
CA ALA A 59 -10.67 -0.57 0.25
C ALA A 59 -10.16 0.68 -0.52
N TYR A 60 -9.21 0.53 -1.43
CA TYR A 60 -8.70 1.59 -2.32
C TYR A 60 -9.44 1.66 -3.66
N ARG A 61 -10.40 0.75 -3.88
CA ARG A 61 -11.18 0.63 -5.10
C ARG A 61 -12.16 1.77 -5.31
#